data_AF-A0A358HNU7-F1
#
_entry.id   AF-A0A358HNU7-F1
#
_cell.length_a   1.000
_cell.length_b   1.000
_cell.length_c   1.000
_cell.angle_alpha   90.00
_cell.angle_beta   90.00
_cell.angle_gamma   90.00
#
_symmetry.space_group_name_H-M   'P 1'
#
loop_
_entity.id
_entity.type
_entity.pdbx_description
1 polymer ?
#
loop_
_entity_poly.entity_id
_entity_poly.type
_entity_poly.pdbx_seq_one_letter_code
_entity_poly.pdbx_strand_id
1 'polypeptide(L)'
;SLGGRPFVIKRQFVDDLANHDLARAVGQMRKALLVLHAPMDQTVGIENAAKIFDAAKHPKSFVSLDDADHLLRDPANAEYAASVIAAWAGRYIPADKAVENDIGNGVVVRETGQGKFQAMVMAGRHRMLADEPENVGGFDSGPSPYEFLSAALGSCTVMTVRMYADHKNIPLEAVRVEILHDKIHADDCAECAEEHAQKSGKIDRFERKITFVGDLDDGTRAKLLEIADKCPVHRTLEAKSLIVTREERA
;
A
#
# COMPACT_ATOMS: atom_id res chain seq x y z
N SER A 1 -33.25 3.71 25.68
CA SER A 1 -32.22 4.71 25.32
C SER A 1 -31.64 4.32 23.97
N LEU A 2 -31.35 5.26 23.08
CA LEU A 2 -30.49 5.00 21.93
C LEU A 2 -29.10 5.53 22.30
N GLY A 3 -28.06 4.70 22.17
CA GLY A 3 -26.68 5.09 22.52
C GLY A 3 -26.52 5.62 23.95
N GLY A 4 -27.23 5.05 24.92
CA GLY A 4 -27.12 5.44 26.34
C GLY A 4 -27.85 6.73 26.75
N ARG A 5 -28.50 7.46 25.82
CA ARG A 5 -29.26 8.67 26.13
C ARG A 5 -30.78 8.40 26.24
N PRO A 6 -31.48 8.97 27.23
CA PRO A 6 -32.94 8.90 27.27
C PRO A 6 -33.51 9.67 26.07
N PHE A 7 -34.28 8.97 25.23
CA PHE A 7 -34.87 9.49 24.02
C PHE A 7 -36.37 9.17 24.04
N VAL A 8 -37.22 10.19 23.85
CA VAL A 8 -38.67 10.02 23.81
C VAL A 8 -39.07 9.65 22.39
N ILE A 9 -39.45 8.39 22.20
CA ILE A 9 -39.96 7.90 20.92
C ILE A 9 -41.38 8.47 20.73
N LYS A 10 -41.54 9.34 19.72
CA LYS A 10 -42.84 9.90 19.35
C LYS A 10 -43.68 8.82 18.66
N ARG A 11 -44.99 8.83 18.88
CA ARG A 11 -45.94 7.93 18.19
C ARG A 11 -45.78 7.96 16.67
N GLN A 12 -45.58 9.15 16.11
CA GLN A 12 -45.28 9.36 14.70
C GLN A 12 -44.10 8.52 14.20
N PHE A 13 -43.02 8.38 14.97
CA PHE A 13 -41.87 7.55 14.55
C PHE A 13 -42.23 6.06 14.48
N VAL A 14 -43.08 5.58 15.38
CA VAL A 14 -43.58 4.20 15.37
C VAL A 14 -44.53 3.98 14.19
N ASP A 15 -45.40 4.95 13.92
CA ASP A 15 -46.32 4.91 12.79
C ASP A 15 -45.54 4.96 11.46
N ASP A 16 -44.48 5.76 11.36
CA ASP A 16 -43.61 5.86 10.19
C ASP A 16 -42.84 4.55 9.94
N LEU A 17 -42.33 3.91 11.00
CA LEU A 17 -41.70 2.58 10.92
C LEU A 17 -42.68 1.50 10.48
N ALA A 18 -43.91 1.52 11.00
CA ALA A 18 -44.95 0.54 10.66
C ALA A 18 -45.43 0.66 9.20
N ASN A 19 -45.38 1.87 8.64
CA ASN A 19 -45.80 2.14 7.25
C ASN A 19 -44.67 1.98 6.22
N HIS A 20 -43.44 1.67 6.66
CA HIS A 20 -42.30 1.56 5.75
C HIS A 20 -42.22 0.16 5.09
N ASP A 21 -42.51 0.10 3.79
CA ASP A 21 -42.42 -1.13 3.00
C ASP A 21 -41.00 -1.32 2.42
N LEU A 22 -40.13 -1.93 3.22
CA LEU A 22 -38.75 -2.24 2.84
C LEU A 22 -38.68 -3.11 1.58
N ALA A 23 -39.58 -4.09 1.43
CA ALA A 23 -39.57 -4.99 0.29
C ALA A 23 -39.83 -4.23 -1.02
N ARG A 24 -40.80 -3.30 -1.00
CA ARG A 24 -41.08 -2.43 -2.15
C ARG A 24 -39.89 -1.53 -2.48
N ALA A 25 -39.27 -0.91 -1.47
CA ALA A 25 -38.11 -0.04 -1.68
C ALA A 25 -36.93 -0.80 -2.31
N VAL A 26 -36.59 -1.96 -1.76
CA VAL A 26 -35.52 -2.83 -2.27
C VAL A 26 -35.82 -3.31 -3.70
N GLY A 27 -37.06 -3.71 -3.99
CA GLY A 27 -37.47 -4.16 -5.33
C GLY A 27 -37.45 -3.06 -6.41
N GLN A 28 -37.48 -1.79 -6.01
CA GLN A 28 -37.44 -0.63 -6.90
C GLN A 28 -36.03 0.00 -7.01
N MET A 29 -35.08 -0.41 -6.18
CA MET A 29 -33.75 0.22 -6.07
C MET A 29 -32.94 0.20 -7.37
N ARG A 30 -33.14 -0.78 -8.26
CA ARG A 30 -32.43 -0.95 -9.56
C ARG A 30 -30.89 -0.84 -9.42
N LYS A 31 -30.33 -1.38 -8.33
CA LYS A 31 -28.89 -1.49 -8.08
C LYS A 31 -28.52 -2.94 -7.80
N ALA A 32 -27.24 -3.27 -8.01
CA ALA A 32 -26.68 -4.51 -7.49
C ALA A 32 -26.76 -4.51 -5.96
N LEU A 33 -27.10 -5.64 -5.36
CA LEU A 33 -27.23 -5.75 -3.90
C LEU A 33 -26.39 -6.90 -3.35
N LEU A 34 -25.60 -6.62 -2.31
CA LEU A 34 -24.94 -7.61 -1.48
C LEU A 34 -25.58 -7.58 -0.09
N VAL A 35 -26.00 -8.74 0.39
CA VAL A 35 -26.48 -8.93 1.76
C VAL A 35 -25.47 -9.79 2.48
N LEU A 36 -24.89 -9.28 3.58
CA LEU A 36 -24.06 -10.07 4.49
C LEU A 36 -24.84 -10.20 5.80
N HIS A 37 -25.00 -11.42 6.31
CA HIS A 37 -25.71 -11.63 7.58
C HIS A 37 -25.24 -12.90 8.29
N ALA A 38 -25.14 -12.85 9.61
CA ALA A 38 -24.79 -14.02 10.41
C ALA A 38 -26.07 -14.79 10.82
N PRO A 39 -26.14 -16.12 10.63
CA PRO A 39 -27.27 -16.94 11.07
C PRO A 39 -27.44 -16.91 12.59
N MET A 40 -26.37 -16.66 13.34
CA MET A 40 -26.36 -16.64 14.80
C MET A 40 -26.59 -15.23 15.41
N ASP A 41 -26.95 -14.25 14.59
CA ASP A 41 -27.25 -12.89 15.04
C ASP A 41 -28.46 -12.87 15.98
N GLN A 42 -28.22 -12.51 17.25
CA GLN A 42 -29.24 -12.44 18.30
C GLN A 42 -30.03 -11.13 18.32
N THR A 43 -29.59 -10.12 17.56
CA THR A 43 -30.25 -8.81 17.46
C THR A 43 -31.27 -8.80 16.34
N VAL A 44 -30.89 -9.31 15.16
CA VAL A 44 -31.74 -9.38 13.98
C VAL A 44 -31.59 -10.76 13.33
N GLY A 45 -32.67 -11.55 13.33
CA GLY A 45 -32.65 -12.89 12.73
C GLY A 45 -32.41 -12.87 11.22
N ILE A 46 -31.82 -13.97 10.72
CA ILE A 46 -31.45 -14.15 9.30
C ILE A 46 -32.64 -14.05 8.33
N GLU A 47 -33.86 -14.26 8.81
CA GLU A 47 -35.07 -14.15 8.01
C GLU A 47 -35.26 -12.73 7.45
N ASN A 48 -34.75 -11.71 8.15
CA ASN A 48 -34.77 -10.32 7.65
C ASN A 48 -33.87 -10.15 6.44
N ALA A 49 -32.67 -10.73 6.49
CA ALA A 49 -31.74 -10.74 5.40
C ALA A 49 -32.28 -11.52 4.19
N ALA A 50 -32.96 -12.65 4.44
CA ALA A 50 -33.67 -13.41 3.41
C ALA A 50 -34.78 -12.58 2.74
N LYS A 51 -35.62 -11.87 3.51
CA LYS A 51 -36.67 -10.97 2.96
C LYS A 51 -36.09 -9.88 2.06
N ILE A 52 -34.98 -9.26 2.47
CA ILE A 52 -34.28 -8.25 1.65
C ILE A 52 -33.77 -8.90 0.36
N PHE A 53 -33.12 -10.05 0.47
CA PHE A 53 -32.59 -10.77 -0.69
C PHE A 53 -33.70 -11.17 -1.67
N ASP A 54 -34.83 -11.69 -1.18
CA ASP A 54 -35.97 -12.11 -2.02
C ASP A 54 -36.61 -10.92 -2.74
N ALA A 55 -36.79 -9.80 -2.04
CA ALA A 55 -37.35 -8.58 -2.61
C ALA A 55 -36.45 -7.94 -3.68
N ALA A 56 -35.13 -8.15 -3.61
CA ALA A 56 -34.17 -7.57 -4.54
C ALA A 56 -34.22 -8.23 -5.93
N LYS A 57 -33.93 -7.43 -6.96
CA LYS A 57 -33.73 -7.91 -8.34
C LYS A 57 -32.25 -8.22 -8.60
N HIS A 58 -31.99 -9.08 -9.58
CA HIS A 58 -30.61 -9.36 -9.98
C HIS A 58 -29.93 -8.14 -10.64
N PRO A 59 -28.60 -8.01 -10.48
CA PRO A 59 -27.70 -8.91 -9.75
C PRO A 59 -27.76 -8.72 -8.22
N LYS A 60 -27.88 -9.84 -7.50
CA LYS A 60 -27.94 -9.88 -6.03
C LYS A 60 -27.11 -11.03 -5.49
N SER A 61 -26.51 -10.85 -4.32
CA SER A 61 -25.66 -11.84 -3.64
C SER A 61 -25.99 -11.88 -2.15
N PHE A 62 -25.90 -13.07 -1.56
CA PHE A 62 -26.05 -13.29 -0.13
C PHE A 62 -24.80 -14.00 0.38
N VAL A 63 -24.21 -13.49 1.46
CA VAL A 63 -23.06 -14.09 2.12
C VAL A 63 -23.39 -14.28 3.60
N SER A 64 -23.22 -15.50 4.08
CA SER A 64 -23.38 -15.82 5.48
C SER A 64 -22.07 -15.49 6.23
N LEU A 65 -22.18 -14.77 7.36
CA LEU A 65 -21.05 -14.42 8.22
C LEU A 65 -20.89 -15.38 9.42
N ASP A 66 -21.51 -16.56 9.34
CA ASP A 66 -21.43 -17.64 10.33
C ASP A 66 -21.65 -17.20 11.80
N ASP A 67 -20.61 -17.14 12.62
CA ASP A 67 -20.63 -16.83 14.04
C ASP A 67 -20.47 -15.34 14.38
N ALA A 68 -20.35 -14.48 13.37
CA ALA A 68 -20.23 -13.04 13.56
C ALA A 68 -21.44 -12.45 14.29
N ASP A 69 -21.19 -11.45 15.14
CA ASP A 69 -22.27 -10.73 15.81
C ASP A 69 -22.77 -9.54 14.97
N HIS A 70 -23.94 -9.01 15.34
CA HIS A 70 -24.61 -7.92 14.59
C HIS A 70 -23.72 -6.69 14.33
N LEU A 71 -22.78 -6.43 15.25
CA LEU A 71 -21.93 -5.24 15.25
C LEU A 71 -20.52 -5.51 14.70
N LEU A 72 -20.20 -6.73 14.27
CA LEU A 72 -18.86 -7.14 13.83
C LEU A 72 -17.77 -6.71 14.82
N ARG A 73 -17.99 -6.96 16.12
CA ARG A 73 -17.06 -6.53 17.19
C ARG A 73 -15.73 -7.29 17.15
N ASP A 74 -15.73 -8.50 16.62
CA ASP A 74 -14.50 -9.26 16.38
C ASP A 74 -13.78 -8.70 15.14
N PRO A 75 -12.53 -8.22 15.26
CA PRO A 75 -11.74 -7.73 14.14
C PRO A 75 -11.63 -8.72 12.98
N ALA A 76 -11.53 -10.02 13.23
CA ALA A 76 -11.39 -11.04 12.18
C ALA A 76 -12.65 -11.12 11.30
N ASN A 77 -13.83 -11.04 11.92
CA ASN A 77 -15.11 -11.02 11.22
C ASN A 77 -15.32 -9.72 10.42
N ALA A 78 -14.86 -8.59 10.98
CA ALA A 78 -14.89 -7.31 10.28
C ALA A 78 -13.98 -7.30 9.05
N GLU A 79 -12.76 -7.84 9.16
CA GLU A 79 -11.79 -7.93 8.07
C GLU A 79 -12.26 -8.88 6.96
N TYR A 80 -12.86 -10.02 7.33
CA TYR A 80 -13.48 -10.93 6.36
C TYR A 80 -14.64 -10.25 5.61
N ALA A 81 -15.57 -9.60 6.34
CA ALA A 81 -16.68 -8.88 5.71
C ALA A 81 -16.18 -7.77 4.77
N ALA A 82 -15.16 -7.01 5.18
CA ALA A 82 -14.55 -5.97 4.36
C ALA A 82 -13.93 -6.54 3.07
N SER A 83 -13.22 -7.68 3.16
CA SER A 83 -12.61 -8.36 2.02
C SER A 83 -13.65 -8.84 1.01
N VAL A 84 -14.74 -9.43 1.48
CA VAL A 84 -15.87 -9.86 0.64
C VAL A 84 -16.54 -8.67 -0.04
N ILE A 85 -16.78 -7.58 0.71
CA ILE A 85 -17.37 -6.36 0.17
C ILE A 85 -16.46 -5.76 -0.91
N ALA A 86 -15.16 -5.65 -0.67
CA ALA A 86 -14.20 -5.10 -1.62
C ALA A 86 -14.16 -5.91 -2.92
N ALA A 87 -14.06 -7.24 -2.81
CA ALA A 87 -14.03 -8.13 -3.97
C ALA A 87 -15.34 -8.07 -4.77
N TRP A 88 -16.50 -8.08 -4.10
CA TRP A 88 -17.80 -8.00 -4.75
C TRP A 88 -18.02 -6.64 -5.43
N ALA A 89 -17.65 -5.55 -4.76
CA ALA A 89 -17.82 -4.20 -5.25
C ALA A 89 -16.95 -3.89 -6.48
N GLY A 90 -15.78 -4.53 -6.60
CA GLY A 90 -14.88 -4.37 -7.75
C GLY A 90 -15.51 -4.67 -9.12
N ARG A 91 -16.62 -5.43 -9.17
CA ARG A 91 -17.40 -5.64 -10.41
C ARG A 91 -18.24 -4.43 -10.83
N TYR A 92 -18.63 -3.59 -9.88
CA TYR A 92 -19.61 -2.52 -10.08
C TYR A 92 -19.03 -1.12 -9.91
N ILE A 93 -17.98 -1.01 -9.11
CA ILE A 93 -17.18 0.20 -9.01
C ILE A 93 -16.19 0.13 -10.17
N PRO A 94 -16.23 1.09 -11.13
CA PRO A 94 -15.19 1.18 -12.14
C PRO A 94 -13.85 1.15 -11.41
N ALA A 95 -12.92 0.30 -11.86
CA ALA A 95 -11.53 0.42 -11.41
C ALA A 95 -11.19 1.91 -11.44
N ASP A 96 -10.67 2.45 -10.33
CA ASP A 96 -10.27 3.85 -10.24
C ASP A 96 -9.67 4.18 -11.58
N LYS A 97 -10.33 5.07 -12.36
CA LYS A 97 -9.69 5.57 -13.58
C LYS A 97 -8.32 5.97 -13.10
N ALA A 98 -7.28 5.35 -13.67
CA ALA A 98 -5.93 5.74 -13.37
C ALA A 98 -5.98 7.26 -13.46
N VAL A 99 -5.78 7.95 -12.33
CA VAL A 99 -5.57 9.38 -12.39
C VAL A 99 -4.36 9.44 -13.28
N GLU A 100 -4.58 9.80 -14.55
CA GLU A 100 -3.50 10.05 -15.48
C GLU A 100 -2.79 11.23 -14.86
N ASN A 101 -1.76 10.90 -14.09
CA ASN A 101 -0.85 11.87 -13.56
C ASN A 101 -0.11 12.41 -14.78
N ASP A 102 -0.62 13.50 -15.35
CA ASP A 102 -0.09 14.19 -16.53
C ASP A 102 1.27 14.87 -16.27
N ILE A 103 1.94 14.50 -15.17
CA ILE A 103 3.25 15.00 -14.77
C ILE A 103 4.41 14.32 -15.53
N GLY A 104 4.15 13.69 -16.67
CA GLY A 104 5.19 13.05 -17.49
C GLY A 104 6.03 12.02 -16.70
N ASN A 105 7.34 12.26 -16.60
CA ASN A 105 8.29 11.40 -15.86
C ASN A 105 8.32 11.64 -14.33
N GLY A 106 7.35 12.37 -13.78
CA GLY A 106 7.29 12.69 -12.36
C GLY A 106 6.60 11.62 -11.48
N VAL A 107 6.70 11.83 -10.16
CA VAL A 107 5.98 11.05 -9.14
C VAL A 107 5.10 12.01 -8.34
N VAL A 108 3.82 11.70 -8.17
CA VAL A 108 2.93 12.41 -7.22
C VAL A 108 2.93 11.65 -5.91
N VAL A 109 3.13 12.36 -4.79
CA VAL A 109 2.95 11.83 -3.44
C VAL A 109 1.94 12.69 -2.71
N ARG A 110 0.96 12.07 -2.05
CA ARG A 110 -0.04 12.76 -1.24
C ARG A 110 -0.36 11.98 0.03
N GLU A 111 -0.77 12.68 1.08
CA GLU A 111 -1.32 12.04 2.27
C GLU A 111 -2.58 11.23 1.93
N THR A 112 -2.78 10.12 2.63
CA THR A 112 -4.00 9.30 2.51
C THR A 112 -5.14 9.79 3.41
N GLY A 113 -4.82 10.55 4.46
CA GLY A 113 -5.75 10.97 5.51
C GLY A 113 -6.13 9.87 6.50
N GLN A 114 -5.60 8.65 6.37
CA GLN A 114 -5.88 7.54 7.28
C GLN A 114 -4.93 7.49 8.47
N GLY A 115 -3.71 8.02 8.32
CA GLY A 115 -2.64 7.96 9.32
C GLY A 115 -1.79 9.22 9.34
N LYS A 116 -0.92 9.31 10.34
CA LYS A 116 -0.05 10.48 10.54
C LYS A 116 0.99 10.63 9.42
N PHE A 117 1.53 9.52 8.92
CA PHE A 117 2.61 9.50 7.93
C PHE A 117 2.27 8.71 6.66
N GLN A 118 1.12 8.05 6.61
CA GLN A 118 0.76 7.21 5.47
C GLN A 118 0.47 8.07 4.23
N ALA A 119 1.26 7.85 3.18
CA ALA A 119 1.18 8.53 1.90
C ALA A 119 0.92 7.57 0.74
N MET A 120 0.19 8.04 -0.26
CA MET A 120 -0.01 7.37 -1.54
C MET A 120 1.02 7.90 -2.54
N VAL A 121 1.91 7.02 -2.99
CA VAL A 121 2.91 7.27 -4.03
C VAL A 121 2.37 6.80 -5.38
N MET A 122 2.36 7.68 -6.36
CA MET A 122 1.87 7.41 -7.71
C MET A 122 2.95 7.71 -8.75
N ALA A 123 3.47 6.66 -9.39
CA ALA A 123 4.49 6.72 -10.43
C ALA A 123 3.90 6.16 -11.75
N GLY A 124 3.46 7.04 -12.64
CA GLY A 124 2.67 6.65 -13.81
C GLY A 124 1.42 5.86 -13.40
N ARG A 125 1.33 4.59 -13.82
CA ARG A 125 0.22 3.68 -13.47
C ARG A 125 0.40 2.95 -12.14
N HIS A 126 1.58 3.03 -11.53
CA HIS A 126 1.90 2.28 -10.31
C HIS A 126 1.48 3.07 -9.08
N ARG A 127 0.89 2.36 -8.11
CA ARG A 127 0.44 2.91 -6.83
C ARG A 127 1.08 2.10 -5.71
N MET A 128 1.70 2.79 -4.78
CA MET A 128 2.37 2.20 -3.61
C MET A 128 2.03 3.04 -2.39
N LEU A 129 1.96 2.40 -1.22
CA LEU A 129 1.95 3.12 0.04
C LEU A 129 3.39 3.42 0.45
N ALA A 130 3.59 4.60 1.02
CA ALA A 130 4.74 4.91 1.85
C ALA A 130 4.23 5.17 3.26
N ASP A 131 4.93 4.63 4.25
CA ASP A 131 4.56 4.84 5.64
C ASP A 131 5.78 4.70 6.54
N GLU A 132 5.66 5.24 7.74
CA GLU A 132 6.66 5.04 8.76
C GLU A 132 6.30 3.85 9.67
N PRO A 133 7.26 3.24 10.36
CA PRO A 133 6.99 2.18 11.31
C PRO A 133 6.13 2.65 12.50
N GLU A 134 5.48 1.70 13.18
CA GLU A 134 4.62 1.99 14.34
C GLU A 134 5.36 2.75 15.47
N ASN A 135 6.65 2.45 15.68
CA ASN A 135 7.45 3.03 16.76
C ASN A 135 7.67 4.55 16.67
N VAL A 136 7.48 5.14 15.48
CA VAL A 136 7.53 6.59 15.25
C VAL A 136 6.14 7.17 14.94
N GLY A 137 5.10 6.33 14.93
CA GLY A 137 3.70 6.72 14.82
C GLY A 137 3.08 6.59 13.43
N GLY A 138 3.66 5.78 12.54
CA GLY A 138 2.99 5.32 11.31
C GLY A 138 2.26 4.00 11.53
N PHE A 139 1.79 3.37 10.45
CA PHE A 139 1.10 2.07 10.49
C PHE A 139 1.93 0.91 9.94
N ASP A 140 3.19 1.15 9.54
CA ASP A 140 4.02 0.14 8.87
C ASP A 140 3.32 -0.49 7.64
N SER A 141 2.48 0.30 6.98
CA SER A 141 1.60 -0.16 5.90
C SER A 141 2.24 -0.17 4.51
N GLY A 142 3.48 0.31 4.43
CA GLY A 142 4.30 0.36 3.23
C GLY A 142 5.72 0.79 3.57
N PRO A 143 6.67 0.77 2.61
CA PRO A 143 8.05 1.13 2.88
C PRO A 143 8.20 2.58 3.36
N SER A 144 9.14 2.80 4.25
CA SER A 144 9.61 4.12 4.64
C SER A 144 10.31 4.84 3.48
N PRO A 145 10.45 6.18 3.53
CA PRO A 145 11.17 6.93 2.50
C PRO A 145 12.61 6.44 2.25
N TYR A 146 13.33 6.02 3.30
CA TYR A 146 14.68 5.49 3.16
C TYR A 146 14.71 4.07 2.57
N GLU A 147 13.67 3.27 2.80
CA GLU A 147 13.51 1.98 2.12
C GLU A 147 13.18 2.17 0.64
N PHE A 148 12.43 3.22 0.26
CA PHE A 148 12.27 3.59 -1.15
C PHE A 148 13.59 3.99 -1.81
N LEU A 149 14.44 4.76 -1.14
CA LEU A 149 15.79 5.08 -1.65
C LEU A 149 16.65 3.81 -1.79
N SER A 150 16.60 2.93 -0.80
CA SER A 150 17.31 1.65 -0.80
C SER A 150 16.82 0.74 -1.93
N ALA A 151 15.50 0.68 -2.16
CA ALA A 151 14.89 -0.06 -3.26
C ALA A 151 15.30 0.53 -4.62
N ALA A 152 15.36 1.86 -4.76
CA ALA A 152 15.84 2.51 -5.97
C ALA A 152 17.30 2.15 -6.27
N LEU A 153 18.19 2.17 -5.27
CA LEU A 153 19.59 1.76 -5.43
C LEU A 153 19.71 0.28 -5.80
N GLY A 154 19.07 -0.60 -5.03
CA GLY A 154 19.13 -2.05 -5.24
C GLY A 154 18.59 -2.47 -6.62
N SER A 155 17.42 -1.94 -7.01
CA SER A 155 16.82 -2.23 -8.32
C SER A 155 17.68 -1.72 -9.47
N CYS A 156 18.21 -0.50 -9.38
CA CYS A 156 19.10 0.06 -10.40
C CYS A 156 20.37 -0.78 -10.56
N THR A 157 20.96 -1.26 -9.46
CA THR A 157 22.12 -2.15 -9.49
C THR A 157 21.79 -3.50 -10.17
N VAL A 158 20.68 -4.15 -9.78
CA VAL A 158 20.22 -5.41 -10.41
C VAL A 158 20.09 -5.25 -11.92
N MET A 159 19.38 -4.20 -12.36
CA MET A 159 19.16 -3.90 -13.79
C MET A 159 20.48 -3.65 -14.53
N THR A 160 21.40 -2.89 -13.93
CA THR A 160 22.68 -2.54 -14.56
C THR A 160 23.58 -3.76 -14.74
N VAL A 161 23.70 -4.60 -13.71
CA VAL A 161 24.49 -5.83 -13.77
C VAL A 161 23.91 -6.79 -14.80
N ARG A 162 22.58 -7.00 -14.79
CA ARG A 162 21.89 -7.86 -15.75
C ARG A 162 22.12 -7.39 -17.19
N MET A 163 21.90 -6.10 -17.45
CA MET A 163 22.13 -5.50 -18.77
C MET A 163 23.57 -5.74 -19.27
N TYR A 164 24.57 -5.57 -18.40
CA TYR A 164 25.96 -5.81 -18.77
C TYR A 164 26.25 -7.29 -19.03
N ALA A 165 25.74 -8.19 -18.19
CA ALA A 165 25.91 -9.62 -18.36
C ALA A 165 25.34 -10.09 -19.70
N ASP A 166 24.12 -9.65 -20.04
CA ASP A 166 23.47 -9.99 -21.30
C ASP A 166 24.27 -9.45 -22.49
N HIS A 167 24.73 -8.19 -22.44
CA HIS A 167 25.54 -7.59 -23.49
C HIS A 167 26.90 -8.28 -23.69
N LYS A 168 27.47 -8.88 -22.65
CA LYS A 168 28.74 -9.63 -22.70
C LYS A 168 28.55 -11.14 -22.83
N ASN A 169 27.32 -11.62 -22.96
CA ASN A 169 26.98 -13.05 -22.96
C ASN A 169 27.57 -13.81 -21.75
N ILE A 170 27.60 -13.18 -20.58
CA ILE A 170 28.04 -13.80 -19.34
C ILE A 170 26.92 -14.72 -18.82
N PRO A 171 27.21 -15.97 -18.41
CA PRO A 171 26.21 -16.93 -17.93
C PRO A 171 25.74 -16.62 -16.49
N LEU A 172 25.27 -15.40 -16.26
CA LEU A 172 24.69 -14.96 -15.00
C LEU A 172 23.23 -15.45 -14.91
N GLU A 173 22.95 -16.38 -14.02
CA GLU A 173 21.59 -16.92 -13.83
C GLU A 173 20.72 -15.99 -12.99
N ALA A 174 21.25 -15.49 -11.86
CA ALA A 174 20.54 -14.58 -10.98
C ALA A 174 21.47 -13.59 -10.28
N VAL A 175 20.92 -12.42 -9.97
CA VAL A 175 21.55 -11.39 -9.13
C VAL A 175 20.59 -10.99 -8.01
N ARG A 176 21.09 -10.97 -6.78
CA ARG A 176 20.36 -10.49 -5.60
C ARG A 176 21.16 -9.37 -4.98
N VAL A 177 20.47 -8.29 -4.62
CA VAL A 177 21.06 -7.13 -3.95
C VAL A 177 20.28 -6.84 -2.68
N GLU A 178 21.00 -6.76 -1.58
CA GLU A 178 20.49 -6.32 -0.28
C GLU A 178 21.13 -4.97 0.06
N ILE A 179 20.30 -4.01 0.44
CA ILE A 179 20.74 -2.67 0.84
C ILE A 179 20.38 -2.49 2.31
N LEU A 180 21.38 -2.17 3.12
CA LEU A 180 21.20 -1.76 4.51
C LEU A 180 21.48 -0.27 4.60
N HIS A 181 20.57 0.47 5.25
CA HIS A 181 20.73 1.90 5.50
C HIS A 181 20.91 2.16 6.99
N ASP A 182 21.93 2.94 7.32
CA ASP A 182 22.22 3.39 8.67
C ASP A 182 22.78 4.82 8.70
N LYS A 183 22.63 5.50 9.84
CA LYS A 183 23.21 6.83 10.09
C LYS A 183 24.41 6.69 11.01
N ILE A 184 25.61 6.85 10.47
CA ILE A 184 26.87 6.74 11.22
C ILE A 184 27.54 8.09 11.38
N HIS A 185 28.42 8.22 12.37
CA HIS A 185 29.27 9.41 12.49
C HIS A 185 30.36 9.40 11.41
N ALA A 186 30.62 10.54 10.80
CA ALA A 186 31.65 10.67 9.76
C ALA A 186 33.04 10.23 10.27
N ASP A 187 33.33 10.50 11.55
CA ASP A 187 34.60 10.16 12.21
C ASP A 187 34.78 8.64 12.41
N ASP A 188 33.69 7.87 12.46
CA ASP A 188 33.71 6.41 12.68
C ASP A 188 33.70 5.62 11.37
N CYS A 189 33.73 6.31 10.21
CA CYS A 189 33.64 5.68 8.90
C CYS A 189 35.03 5.38 8.33
N ALA A 190 35.53 4.15 8.53
CA ALA A 190 36.84 3.72 8.05
C ALA A 190 36.99 3.69 6.51
N GLU A 191 35.88 3.61 5.78
CA GLU A 191 35.82 3.50 4.31
C GLU A 191 35.44 4.83 3.63
N CYS A 192 35.18 5.88 4.42
CA CYS A 192 34.80 7.17 3.89
C CYS A 192 36.01 7.88 3.27
N ALA A 193 35.87 8.32 2.01
CA ALA A 193 36.86 9.19 1.38
C ALA A 193 37.13 10.44 2.24
N GLU A 194 38.32 11.04 2.15
CA GLU A 194 38.71 12.24 2.92
C GLU A 194 37.68 13.40 2.84
N GLU A 195 36.88 13.43 1.78
CA GLU A 195 35.78 14.39 1.54
C GLU A 195 34.60 14.24 2.53
N HIS A 196 34.41 13.05 3.12
CA HIS A 196 33.38 12.78 4.13
C HIS A 196 33.91 13.02 5.55
N ALA A 197 35.20 12.81 5.81
CA ALA A 197 35.85 13.06 7.10
C ALA A 197 35.92 14.55 7.47
N GLN A 198 35.74 15.46 6.51
CA GLN A 198 35.72 16.91 6.74
C GLN A 198 34.33 17.45 7.12
N LYS A 199 33.26 16.63 7.07
CA LYS A 199 31.92 17.03 7.49
C LYS A 199 31.69 16.59 8.93
N SER A 200 31.71 17.53 9.88
CA SER A 200 31.25 17.25 11.24
C SER A 200 29.76 16.89 11.22
N GLY A 201 29.41 15.65 11.55
CA GLY A 201 28.02 15.20 11.59
C GLY A 201 27.82 13.71 11.31
N LYS A 202 26.54 13.32 11.30
CA LYS A 202 26.12 11.97 10.87
C LYS A 202 25.97 11.95 9.35
N ILE A 203 26.42 10.87 8.73
CA ILE A 203 26.27 10.59 7.30
C ILE A 203 25.31 9.42 7.11
N ASP A 204 24.57 9.43 6.01
CA ASP A 204 23.78 8.28 5.56
C ASP A 204 24.72 7.28 4.87
N ARG A 205 24.81 6.06 5.42
CA ARG A 205 25.56 4.95 4.85
C ARG A 205 24.58 3.95 4.24
N PHE A 206 24.86 3.54 3.01
CA PHE A 206 24.14 2.47 2.31
C PHE A 206 25.12 1.33 2.05
N GLU A 207 25.00 0.24 2.79
CA GLU A 207 25.79 -0.97 2.59
C GLU A 207 25.09 -1.88 1.59
N ARG A 208 25.78 -2.21 0.49
CA ARG A 208 25.25 -3.06 -0.57
C ARG A 208 25.90 -4.43 -0.56
N LYS A 209 25.10 -5.48 -0.31
CA LYS A 209 25.53 -6.87 -0.40
C LYS A 209 24.98 -7.49 -1.69
N ILE A 210 25.86 -7.97 -2.56
CA ILE A 210 25.48 -8.54 -3.86
C ILE A 210 25.83 -10.01 -3.91
N THR A 211 24.87 -10.83 -4.36
CA THR A 211 25.07 -12.25 -4.64
C THR A 211 24.86 -12.50 -6.13
N PHE A 212 25.86 -13.13 -6.79
CA PHE A 212 25.77 -13.59 -8.17
C PHE A 212 25.69 -15.12 -8.23
N VAL A 213 24.69 -15.62 -8.94
CA VAL A 213 24.44 -17.05 -9.19
C VAL A 213 24.70 -17.34 -10.67
N GLY A 214 25.46 -18.39 -10.94
CA GLY A 214 25.87 -18.82 -12.28
C GLY A 214 27.30 -19.35 -12.30
N ASP A 215 27.68 -19.94 -13.43
CA ASP A 215 29.05 -20.43 -13.69
C ASP A 215 29.98 -19.25 -14.00
N LEU A 216 30.50 -18.63 -12.95
CA LEU A 216 31.26 -17.37 -13.01
C LEU A 216 32.60 -17.53 -12.30
N ASP A 217 33.68 -17.28 -13.02
CA ASP A 217 35.02 -17.18 -12.44
C ASP A 217 35.20 -15.90 -11.61
N ASP A 218 36.27 -15.86 -10.80
CA ASP A 218 36.55 -14.74 -9.91
C ASP A 218 36.79 -13.43 -10.66
N GLY A 219 37.37 -13.49 -11.87
CA GLY A 219 37.60 -12.31 -12.70
C GLY A 219 36.30 -11.70 -13.19
N THR A 220 35.35 -12.53 -13.60
CA THR A 220 34.00 -12.15 -14.02
C THR A 220 33.23 -11.59 -12.84
N ARG A 221 33.29 -12.23 -11.66
CA ARG A 221 32.67 -11.73 -10.43
C ARG A 221 33.20 -10.35 -10.04
N ALA A 222 34.52 -10.16 -10.06
CA ALA A 222 35.15 -8.86 -9.80
C ALA A 222 34.68 -7.81 -10.81
N LYS A 223 34.54 -8.18 -12.08
CA LYS A 223 34.05 -7.26 -13.10
C LYS A 223 32.59 -6.88 -12.90
N LEU A 224 31.73 -7.84 -12.52
CA LEU A 224 30.32 -7.58 -12.22
C LEU A 224 30.17 -6.66 -11.01
N LEU A 225 31.02 -6.79 -9.98
CA LEU A 225 31.07 -5.84 -8.86
C LEU A 225 31.43 -4.42 -9.33
N GLU A 226 32.46 -4.26 -10.15
CA GLU A 226 32.83 -2.93 -10.70
C GLU A 226 31.69 -2.30 -11.53
N ILE A 227 30.89 -3.12 -12.21
CA ILE A 227 29.73 -2.65 -12.96
C ILE A 227 28.58 -2.25 -12.03
N ALA A 228 28.41 -2.93 -10.89
CA ALA A 228 27.40 -2.58 -9.91
C ALA A 228 27.57 -1.14 -9.37
N ASP A 229 28.81 -0.66 -9.23
CA ASP A 229 29.15 0.71 -8.83
C ASP A 229 28.88 1.78 -9.91
N LYS A 230 28.48 1.36 -11.12
CA LYS A 230 28.24 2.28 -12.24
C LYS A 230 26.77 2.52 -12.51
N CYS A 231 25.87 2.01 -11.69
CA CYS A 231 24.44 2.20 -11.89
C CYS A 231 24.06 3.69 -11.74
N PRO A 232 23.11 4.21 -12.53
CA PRO A 232 22.72 5.63 -12.47
C PRO A 232 22.36 6.13 -11.07
N VAL A 233 21.62 5.34 -10.27
CA VAL A 233 21.20 5.76 -8.91
C VAL A 233 22.39 5.85 -7.96
N HIS A 234 23.36 4.94 -8.05
CA HIS A 234 24.62 5.02 -7.30
C HIS A 234 25.30 6.37 -7.55
N ARG A 235 25.46 6.74 -8.83
CA ARG A 235 26.06 8.02 -9.21
C ARG A 235 25.27 9.21 -8.69
N THR A 236 23.94 9.14 -8.68
CA THR A 236 23.10 10.19 -8.12
C THR A 236 23.27 10.34 -6.60
N LEU A 237 23.42 9.24 -5.86
CA LEU A 237 23.62 9.25 -4.40
C LEU A 237 25.00 9.78 -4.00
N GLU A 238 26.04 9.48 -4.78
CA GLU A 238 27.39 10.02 -4.55
C GLU A 238 27.56 11.46 -5.07
N ALA A 239 26.71 11.89 -6.02
CA ALA A 239 26.74 13.24 -6.56
C ALA A 239 25.99 14.26 -5.70
N LYS A 240 26.29 15.55 -5.91
CA LYS A 240 25.52 16.66 -5.34
C LYS A 240 24.28 16.94 -6.19
N SER A 241 23.13 16.45 -5.76
CA SER A 241 21.83 16.72 -6.40
C SER A 241 21.31 18.13 -6.03
N LEU A 242 20.74 18.86 -7.00
CA LEU A 242 20.07 20.14 -6.77
C LEU A 242 18.57 19.90 -6.60
N ILE A 243 18.00 20.30 -5.46
CA ILE A 243 16.56 20.26 -5.19
C ILE A 243 16.00 21.67 -5.34
N VAL A 244 15.02 21.84 -6.23
CA VAL A 244 14.33 23.10 -6.45
C VAL A 244 12.90 22.98 -5.93
N THR A 245 12.56 23.76 -4.91
CA THR A 245 11.21 23.80 -4.32
C THR A 245 10.41 24.96 -4.88
N ARG A 246 9.18 24.70 -5.32
CA ARG A 246 8.22 25.70 -5.79
C ARG A 246 6.87 25.44 -5.13
N GLU A 247 6.20 26.51 -4.73
CA GLU A 247 4.81 26.46 -4.28
C GLU A 247 3.91 26.68 -5.50
N GLU A 248 3.00 25.73 -5.78
CA GLU A 248 1.87 25.95 -6.67
C GLU A 248 0.63 26.24 -5.81
N ARG A 249 0.09 27.45 -5.94
CA ARG A 249 -1.11 27.84 -5.21
C ARG A 249 -2.35 27.45 -6.00
N ALA A 250 -3.33 26.88 -5.29
CA ALA A 250 -4.65 26.56 -5.83
C ALA A 250 -5.50 27.82 -6.05
#